data_AF-A0A7S0NVL5-F1
#
_entry.id   AF-A0A7S0NVL5-F1
#
_cell.length_a   1.000
_cell.length_b   1.000
_cell.length_c   1.000
_cell.angle_alpha   90.00
_cell.angle_beta   90.00
_cell.angle_gamma   90.00
#
_symmetry.space_group_name_H-M   'P 1'
#
loop_
_entity.id
_entity.type
_entity.pdbx_description
1 polymer ?
#
loop_
_entity_poly.entity_id
_entity_poly.type
_entity_poly.pdbx_seq_one_letter_code
_entity_poly.pdbx_strand_id
1 'polypeptide(L)'
;PSEETVRATARALKSSGLQALGYTYVNLDAGWSLRERDNVTGRPQPDPKLYPSIASGGLSRFLQGLGFKFGIYSDSGTLHCGGRGPGGLGHEAVDAQAFADWGVDYLKYDNCFVPQNLSADPVPRYTAMSSALNATGRPIFFAMCEWGV
;
A
#
# COMPACT_ATOMS: atom_id res chain seq x y z
N PRO A 1 -9.48 -1.25 9.94
CA PRO A 1 -8.84 -1.92 11.11
C PRO A 1 -7.83 -0.96 11.74
N SER A 2 -7.37 -1.21 12.97
CA SER A 2 -6.27 -0.47 13.60
C SER A 2 -4.95 -1.24 13.50
N GLU A 3 -3.82 -0.58 13.71
CA GLU A 3 -2.50 -1.20 13.81
C GLU A 3 -2.45 -2.30 14.87
N GLU A 4 -3.12 -2.10 16.00
CA GLU A 4 -3.25 -3.12 17.05
C GLU A 4 -3.92 -4.40 16.52
N THR A 5 -5.00 -4.25 15.75
CA THR A 5 -5.69 -5.37 15.11
C THR A 5 -4.77 -6.12 14.14
N VAL A 6 -3.97 -5.38 13.36
CA VAL A 6 -3.00 -5.95 12.42
C VAL A 6 -1.92 -6.72 13.16
N ARG A 7 -1.38 -6.16 14.25
CA ARG A 7 -0.37 -6.81 15.08
C ARG A 7 -0.90 -8.09 15.74
N ALA A 8 -2.13 -8.06 16.24
CA ALA A 8 -2.80 -9.23 16.80
C ALA A 8 -3.02 -10.31 15.73
N THR A 9 -3.47 -9.92 14.53
CA THR A 9 -3.66 -10.83 13.40
C THR A 9 -2.35 -11.50 12.98
N ALA A 10 -1.25 -10.75 12.88
CA ALA A 10 0.06 -11.32 12.55
C ALA A 10 0.53 -12.35 13.59
N ARG A 11 0.33 -12.07 14.89
CA ARG A 11 0.62 -13.04 15.95
C ARG A 11 -0.23 -14.31 15.81
N ALA A 12 -1.52 -14.17 15.51
CA ALA A 12 -2.44 -15.29 15.31
C ALA A 12 -2.08 -16.14 14.08
N LEU A 13 -1.70 -15.51 12.96
CA LEU A 13 -1.21 -16.20 11.76
C LEU A 13 0.05 -17.03 12.06
N LYS A 14 0.93 -16.51 12.92
CA LYS A 14 2.13 -17.25 13.35
C LYS A 14 1.77 -18.41 14.28
N SER A 15 0.98 -18.15 15.33
CA SER A 15 0.66 -19.16 16.34
C SER A 15 -0.24 -20.28 15.82
N SER A 16 -1.06 -20.01 14.80
CA SER A 16 -1.89 -21.01 14.12
C SER A 16 -1.08 -21.97 13.21
N GLY A 17 0.20 -21.68 12.97
CA GLY A 17 1.04 -22.45 12.05
C GLY A 17 0.87 -22.08 10.57
N LEU A 18 -0.06 -21.17 10.22
CA LEU A 18 -0.25 -20.73 8.83
C LEU A 18 1.02 -20.12 8.24
N GLN A 19 1.79 -19.37 9.03
CA GLN A 19 3.08 -18.86 8.57
C GLN A 19 4.02 -19.99 8.12
N ALA A 20 4.09 -21.10 8.87
CA ALA A 20 4.92 -22.24 8.54
C ALA A 20 4.43 -22.99 7.28
N LEU A 21 3.15 -22.81 6.91
CA LEU A 21 2.55 -23.33 5.68
C LEU A 21 2.70 -22.38 4.47
N GLY A 22 3.40 -21.25 4.63
CA GLY A 22 3.72 -20.34 3.51
C GLY A 22 2.92 -19.05 3.46
N TYR A 23 2.02 -18.79 4.42
CA TYR A 23 1.33 -17.50 4.52
C TYR A 23 2.31 -16.42 5.00
N THR A 24 2.80 -15.60 4.07
CA THR A 24 3.95 -14.71 4.32
C THR A 24 3.60 -13.22 4.32
N TYR A 25 2.50 -12.81 3.69
CA TYR A 25 2.12 -11.40 3.57
C TYR A 25 1.01 -11.03 4.56
N VAL A 26 1.15 -9.87 5.19
CA VAL A 26 0.08 -9.20 5.95
C VAL A 26 -0.18 -7.87 5.26
N ASN A 27 -1.30 -7.78 4.55
CA ASN A 27 -1.62 -6.67 3.67
C ASN A 27 -2.74 -5.81 4.25
N LEU A 28 -2.56 -4.49 4.22
CA LEU A 28 -3.64 -3.54 4.40
C LEU A 28 -4.36 -3.31 3.07
N ASP A 29 -5.66 -3.10 3.15
CA ASP A 29 -6.51 -2.69 2.03
C ASP A 29 -6.94 -1.21 2.20
N ALA A 30 -7.90 -0.75 1.41
CA ALA A 30 -8.36 0.64 1.42
C ALA A 30 -8.82 1.12 2.81
N GLY A 31 -8.43 2.35 3.18
CA GLY A 31 -8.79 2.99 4.45
C GLY A 31 -7.70 2.99 5.51
N TRP A 32 -6.44 2.81 5.12
CA TRP A 32 -5.28 2.95 6.01
C TRP A 32 -4.78 4.41 6.16
N SER A 33 -5.11 5.27 5.19
CA SER A 33 -4.61 6.64 5.12
C SER A 33 -5.68 7.68 5.47
N LEU A 34 -5.23 8.90 5.77
CA LEU A 34 -6.06 10.10 5.63
C LEU A 34 -6.47 10.28 4.17
N ARG A 35 -7.54 11.04 3.95
CA ARG A 35 -8.04 11.37 2.60
C ARG A 35 -7.09 12.28 1.83
N GLU A 36 -6.50 13.25 2.54
CA GLU A 36 -5.66 14.27 1.92
C GLU A 36 -4.18 13.88 1.99
N ARG A 37 -3.44 14.25 0.95
CA ARG A 37 -1.98 14.15 0.91
C ARG A 37 -1.34 15.15 1.86
N ASP A 38 -0.12 14.86 2.30
CA ASP A 38 0.70 15.83 3.03
C ASP A 38 0.97 17.04 2.12
N ASN A 39 0.69 18.25 2.60
CA ASN A 39 0.70 19.45 1.78
C ASN A 39 2.12 19.97 1.45
N VAL A 40 3.15 19.46 2.12
CA VAL A 40 4.54 19.85 1.88
C VAL A 40 5.24 18.84 0.98
N THR A 41 5.11 17.56 1.31
CA THR A 41 5.82 16.45 0.66
C THR A 41 5.02 15.80 -0.47
N GLY A 42 3.69 15.99 -0.49
CA GLY A 42 2.79 15.30 -1.42
C GLY A 42 2.57 13.82 -1.12
N ARG A 43 3.18 13.29 -0.04
CA ARG A 43 3.09 11.88 0.34
C ARG A 43 1.68 11.52 0.85
N PRO A 44 1.23 10.27 0.66
CA PRO A 44 0.06 9.79 1.36
C PRO A 44 0.36 9.72 2.86
N GLN A 45 -0.65 9.95 3.68
CA GLN A 45 -0.49 10.03 5.13
C GLN A 45 -1.22 8.85 5.78
N PRO A 46 -0.54 7.91 6.45
CA PRO A 46 -1.22 6.95 7.29
C PRO A 46 -2.11 7.67 8.31
N ASP A 47 -3.33 7.17 8.57
CA ASP A 47 -4.17 7.76 9.61
C ASP A 47 -3.43 7.62 10.96
N PRO A 48 -3.03 8.72 11.62
CA PRO A 48 -2.20 8.64 12.82
C PRO A 48 -2.93 8.04 14.02
N LYS A 49 -4.27 8.01 14.01
CA LYS A 49 -5.07 7.37 15.06
C LYS A 49 -5.12 5.87 14.86
N LEU A 50 -5.18 5.40 13.62
CA LEU A 50 -5.27 3.97 13.31
C LEU A 50 -3.90 3.33 13.15
N TYR A 51 -2.94 4.02 12.55
CA TYR A 51 -1.64 3.50 12.09
C TYR A 51 -0.47 4.45 12.43
N PRO A 52 -0.24 4.73 13.72
CA PRO A 52 0.76 5.71 14.16
C PRO A 52 2.20 5.38 13.76
N SER A 53 2.50 4.11 13.42
CA SER A 53 3.88 3.68 13.17
C SER A 53 4.20 3.34 11.71
N ILE A 54 3.25 3.43 10.76
CA ILE A 54 3.56 3.15 9.34
C ILE A 54 4.62 4.12 8.83
N ALA A 55 4.42 5.44 9.03
CA ALA A 55 5.30 6.45 8.47
C ALA A 55 6.75 6.38 8.98
N SER A 56 6.97 5.79 10.16
CA SER A 56 8.30 5.56 10.75
C SER A 56 8.83 4.14 10.52
N GLY A 57 8.12 3.32 9.73
CA GLY A 57 8.43 1.91 9.44
C GLY A 57 8.24 0.96 10.63
N GLY A 58 7.59 1.40 11.72
CA GLY A 58 7.41 0.62 12.93
C GLY A 58 6.50 -0.60 12.76
N LEU A 59 5.45 -0.49 11.94
CA LEU A 59 4.59 -1.63 11.61
C LEU A 59 5.34 -2.65 10.74
N SER A 60 6.05 -2.19 9.72
CA SER A 60 6.89 -3.04 8.86
C SER A 60 7.91 -3.82 9.67
N ARG A 61 8.71 -3.14 10.51
CA ARG A 61 9.73 -3.80 11.34
C ARG A 61 9.13 -4.84 12.28
N PHE A 62 7.94 -4.56 12.84
CA PHE A 62 7.24 -5.54 13.68
C PHE A 62 6.84 -6.79 12.89
N LEU A 63 6.22 -6.62 11.72
CA LEU A 63 5.79 -7.74 10.88
C LEU A 63 7.00 -8.56 10.40
N GLN A 64 8.06 -7.90 9.96
CA GLN A 64 9.31 -8.53 9.54
C GLN A 64 10.01 -9.26 10.70
N GLY A 65 9.98 -8.72 11.93
CA GLY A 65 10.47 -9.40 13.13
C GLY A 65 9.69 -10.68 13.46
N LEU A 66 8.44 -10.79 13.01
CA LEU A 66 7.67 -12.03 13.10
C LEU A 66 7.93 -12.99 11.92
N GLY A 67 8.61 -12.54 10.86
CA GLY A 67 8.86 -13.30 9.62
C GLY A 67 7.81 -13.06 8.53
N PHE A 68 6.99 -12.01 8.64
CA PHE A 68 6.03 -11.62 7.60
C PHE A 68 6.57 -10.47 6.74
N LYS A 69 5.95 -10.30 5.58
CA LYS A 69 6.11 -9.16 4.67
C LYS A 69 4.93 -8.20 4.82
N PHE A 70 5.19 -6.91 4.70
CA PHE A 70 4.16 -5.87 4.87
C PHE A 70 3.58 -5.42 3.53
N GLY A 71 2.27 -5.46 3.36
CA GLY A 71 1.60 -4.92 2.17
C GLY A 71 0.71 -3.72 2.44
N ILE A 72 0.61 -2.85 1.44
CA ILE A 72 -0.23 -1.65 1.46
C ILE A 72 -1.09 -1.58 0.19
N TYR A 73 -2.05 -0.65 0.21
CA TYR A 73 -3.00 -0.41 -0.86
C TYR A 73 -2.85 1.00 -1.42
N SER A 74 -2.94 1.14 -2.74
CA SER A 74 -3.25 2.40 -3.40
C SER A 74 -4.09 2.15 -4.65
N ASP A 75 -4.31 3.18 -5.44
CA ASP A 75 -5.20 3.16 -6.61
C ASP A 75 -4.54 3.90 -7.78
N SER A 76 -4.75 3.43 -9.00
CA SER A 76 -4.28 4.03 -10.26
C SER A 76 -5.17 5.19 -10.74
N GLY A 77 -6.18 5.59 -9.95
CA GLY A 77 -6.92 6.84 -10.10
C GLY A 77 -6.61 7.87 -9.02
N THR A 78 -7.53 8.82 -8.85
CA THR A 78 -7.33 10.00 -7.98
C THR A 78 -7.61 9.74 -6.50
N LEU A 79 -8.39 8.71 -6.19
CA LEU A 79 -8.76 8.30 -4.83
C LEU A 79 -8.73 6.77 -4.75
N HIS A 80 -8.46 6.24 -3.55
CA HIS A 80 -8.75 4.85 -3.23
C HIS A 80 -10.21 4.50 -3.55
N CYS A 81 -10.50 3.25 -3.91
CA CYS A 81 -11.87 2.75 -3.92
C CYS A 81 -12.57 3.06 -2.57
N GLY A 82 -13.81 3.55 -2.65
CA GLY A 82 -14.57 4.05 -1.49
C GLY A 82 -14.18 5.47 -1.02
N GLY A 83 -13.22 6.13 -1.66
CA GLY A 83 -12.93 7.56 -1.46
C GLY A 83 -12.28 7.91 -0.13
N ARG A 84 -11.68 6.96 0.60
CA ARG A 84 -11.14 7.22 1.95
C ARG A 84 -9.69 7.69 1.99
N GLY A 85 -8.96 7.55 0.89
CA GLY A 85 -7.54 7.93 0.76
C GLY A 85 -7.22 8.46 -0.63
N PRO A 86 -6.07 9.13 -0.80
CA PRO A 86 -5.64 9.60 -2.11
C PRO A 86 -5.17 8.42 -2.97
N GLY A 87 -5.57 8.41 -4.24
CA GLY A 87 -5.03 7.48 -5.23
C GLY A 87 -3.69 7.99 -5.77
N GLY A 88 -2.87 7.11 -6.32
CA GLY A 88 -1.50 7.38 -6.74
C GLY A 88 -1.33 8.02 -8.12
N LEU A 89 -2.41 8.23 -8.87
CA LEU A 89 -2.34 8.82 -10.22
C LEU A 89 -1.63 10.18 -10.20
N GLY A 90 -0.52 10.29 -10.94
CA GLY A 90 0.31 11.51 -11.03
C GLY A 90 1.25 11.72 -9.83
N HIS A 91 1.24 10.82 -8.84
CA HIS A 91 2.08 10.86 -7.64
C HIS A 91 2.91 9.58 -7.47
N GLU A 92 3.03 8.76 -8.51
CA GLU A 92 3.54 7.40 -8.44
C GLU A 92 4.96 7.34 -7.85
N ALA A 93 5.85 8.26 -8.26
CA ALA A 93 7.22 8.34 -7.76
C ALA A 93 7.29 8.70 -6.27
N VAL A 94 6.45 9.65 -5.82
CA VAL A 94 6.41 10.09 -4.41
C VAL A 94 5.84 8.98 -3.53
N ASP A 95 4.77 8.34 -3.99
CA ASP A 95 4.08 7.26 -3.27
C ASP A 95 4.98 6.02 -3.18
N ALA A 96 5.58 5.59 -4.29
CA ALA A 96 6.52 4.48 -4.30
C ALA A 96 7.69 4.71 -3.35
N GLN A 97 8.30 5.90 -3.34
CA GLN A 97 9.40 6.20 -2.42
C GLN A 97 8.92 6.19 -0.96
N ALA A 98 7.73 6.73 -0.66
CA ALA A 98 7.16 6.67 0.68
C ALA A 98 6.95 5.21 1.13
N PHE A 99 6.41 4.36 0.27
CA PHE A 99 6.22 2.93 0.57
C PHE A 99 7.56 2.22 0.82
N ALA A 100 8.58 2.52 0.02
CA ALA A 100 9.92 1.98 0.22
C ALA A 100 10.54 2.43 1.56
N ASP A 101 10.43 3.73 1.88
CA ASP A 101 10.91 4.31 3.15
C ASP A 101 10.24 3.64 4.36
N TRP A 102 8.96 3.29 4.25
CA TRP A 102 8.19 2.64 5.31
C TRP A 102 8.42 1.13 5.41
N GLY A 103 9.22 0.56 4.50
CA GLY A 103 9.56 -0.86 4.48
C GLY A 103 8.48 -1.77 3.88
N VAL A 104 7.57 -1.22 3.09
CA VAL A 104 6.55 -2.01 2.37
C VAL A 104 7.22 -3.02 1.44
N ASP A 105 6.62 -4.20 1.34
CA ASP A 105 7.08 -5.34 0.53
C ASP A 105 6.06 -5.72 -0.57
N TYR A 106 4.85 -5.15 -0.53
CA TYR A 106 3.75 -5.45 -1.44
C TYR A 106 2.86 -4.22 -1.64
N LEU A 107 2.51 -3.90 -2.88
CA LEU A 107 1.49 -2.91 -3.23
C LEU A 107 0.34 -3.58 -3.98
N LYS A 108 -0.86 -3.56 -3.40
CA LYS A 108 -2.10 -3.72 -4.17
C LYS A 108 -2.42 -2.38 -4.81
N TYR A 109 -2.61 -2.36 -6.13
CA TYR A 109 -2.89 -1.14 -6.88
C TYR A 109 -4.18 -1.29 -7.66
N ASP A 110 -5.21 -0.58 -7.22
CA ASP A 110 -6.60 -0.69 -7.70
C ASP A 110 -6.87 0.26 -8.89
N ASN A 111 -8.11 0.29 -9.39
CA ASN A 111 -8.46 1.00 -10.62
C ASN A 111 -9.70 1.92 -10.52
N CYS A 112 -10.06 2.38 -9.31
CA CYS A 112 -11.19 3.28 -9.12
C CYS A 112 -10.85 4.75 -9.46
N PHE A 113 -11.86 5.61 -9.57
CA PHE A 113 -11.69 7.08 -9.68
C PHE A 113 -10.71 7.54 -10.77
N VAL A 114 -10.66 6.81 -11.88
CA VAL A 114 -9.93 7.20 -13.10
C VAL A 114 -10.67 8.37 -13.74
N PRO A 115 -10.00 9.52 -13.96
CA PRO A 115 -10.62 10.65 -14.63
C PRO A 115 -11.14 10.29 -16.03
N GLN A 116 -12.36 10.74 -16.37
CA GLN A 116 -13.02 10.43 -17.64
C GLN A 116 -12.26 10.92 -18.88
N ASN A 117 -11.36 11.90 -18.72
CA ASN A 117 -10.53 12.42 -19.79
C ASN A 117 -9.26 11.60 -20.04
N LEU A 118 -9.00 10.54 -19.26
CA LEU A 118 -7.91 9.60 -19.50
C LEU A 118 -8.40 8.36 -20.25
N SER A 119 -7.46 7.64 -20.86
CA SER A 119 -7.73 6.35 -21.49
C SER A 119 -8.30 5.36 -20.47
N ALA A 120 -9.27 4.55 -20.90
CA ALA A 120 -9.75 3.41 -20.15
C ALA A 120 -8.67 2.31 -20.03
N ASP A 121 -7.72 2.28 -20.97
CA ASP A 121 -6.57 1.37 -20.92
C ASP A 121 -5.77 1.58 -19.62
N PRO A 122 -5.68 0.55 -18.75
CA PRO A 122 -4.94 0.65 -17.51
C PRO A 122 -3.42 0.63 -17.73
N VAL A 123 -2.93 0.06 -18.83
CA VAL A 123 -1.51 -0.23 -19.04
C VAL A 123 -0.60 0.98 -18.78
N PRO A 124 -0.87 2.19 -19.29
CA PRO A 124 0.00 3.34 -19.03
C PRO A 124 0.10 3.70 -17.53
N ARG A 125 -1.01 3.64 -16.80
CA ARG A 125 -1.07 4.02 -15.38
C ARG A 125 -0.38 2.96 -14.50
N TYR A 126 -0.59 1.68 -14.79
CA TYR A 126 0.12 0.60 -14.12
C TYR A 126 1.62 0.58 -14.44
N THR A 127 1.99 0.92 -15.68
CA THR A 127 3.41 1.05 -16.09
C THR A 127 4.11 2.18 -15.34
N ALA A 128 3.43 3.32 -15.12
CA ALA A 128 3.97 4.42 -14.33
C ALA A 128 4.29 4.00 -12.89
N MET A 129 3.36 3.33 -12.21
CA MET A 129 3.60 2.82 -10.85
C MET A 129 4.65 1.71 -10.83
N SER A 130 4.63 0.77 -11.78
CA SER A 130 5.66 -0.28 -11.88
C SER A 130 7.07 0.32 -12.01
N SER A 131 7.22 1.34 -12.86
CA SER A 131 8.49 2.05 -13.06
C SER A 131 8.92 2.78 -11.78
N ALA A 132 7.99 3.45 -11.11
CA ALA A 132 8.25 4.14 -9.85
C ALA A 132 8.69 3.18 -8.73
N LEU A 133 8.03 2.02 -8.58
CA LEU A 133 8.41 1.00 -7.60
C LEU A 133 9.84 0.48 -7.85
N ASN A 134 10.16 0.17 -9.11
CA ASN A 134 11.50 -0.29 -9.48
C ASN A 134 12.59 0.77 -9.20
N ALA A 135 12.27 2.05 -9.42
CA ALA A 135 13.20 3.15 -9.17
C ALA A 135 13.57 3.32 -7.68
N THR A 136 12.77 2.81 -6.75
CA THR A 136 13.06 2.89 -5.30
C THR A 136 14.26 2.03 -4.88
N GLY A 137 14.63 1.02 -5.68
CA GLY A 137 15.63 0.02 -5.32
C GLY A 137 15.18 -1.01 -4.27
N ARG A 138 13.98 -0.88 -3.71
CA ARG A 138 13.38 -1.88 -2.81
C ARG A 138 12.48 -2.82 -3.62
N PRO A 139 12.65 -4.15 -3.52
CA PRO A 139 11.70 -5.09 -4.13
C PRO A 139 10.32 -4.98 -3.48
N ILE A 140 9.35 -4.41 -4.20
CA ILE A 140 7.95 -4.30 -3.78
C ILE A 140 7.12 -5.11 -4.78
N PHE A 141 6.44 -6.15 -4.29
CA PHE A 141 5.56 -6.96 -5.14
C PHE A 141 4.40 -6.11 -5.66
N PHE A 142 4.21 -6.04 -6.97
CA PHE A 142 3.18 -5.21 -7.58
C PHE A 142 1.97 -6.05 -7.97
N ALA A 143 0.87 -5.92 -7.23
CA ALA A 143 -0.38 -6.62 -7.46
C ALA A 143 -1.40 -5.72 -8.14
N MET A 144 -1.61 -5.96 -9.43
CA MET A 144 -2.54 -5.20 -10.25
C MET A 144 -3.98 -5.62 -9.96
N CYS A 145 -4.87 -4.66 -9.73
CA CYS A 145 -6.27 -4.90 -9.38
C CYS A 145 -7.16 -4.05 -10.29
N GLU A 146 -7.19 -4.40 -11.58
CA GLU A 146 -8.01 -3.72 -12.59
C GLU A 146 -9.31 -4.46 -12.95
N TRP A 147 -9.55 -5.61 -12.31
CA TRP A 147 -10.76 -6.44 -12.43
C TRP A 147 -10.93 -7.21 -13.76
N GLY A 148 -9.86 -7.39 -14.52
CA GLY A 148 -9.81 -8.15 -15.77
C GLY A 148 -10.16 -7.34 -17.02
N VAL A 149 -9.95 -6.03 -16.98
CA VAL A 149 -10.19 -5.07 -18.08
C VAL A 149 -8.96 -4.83 -18.95
#